data_AF-A0A6I1Z3G8-F1
#
_entry.id   AF-A0A6I1Z3G8-F1
#
_cell.length_a   1.000
_cell.length_b   1.000
_cell.length_c   1.000
_cell.angle_alpha   90.00
_cell.angle_beta   90.00
_cell.angle_gamma   90.00
#
_symmetry.space_group_name_H-M   'P 1'
#
loop_
_entity.id
_entity.type
_entity.pdbx_description
1 polymer ?
#
loop_
_entity_poly.entity_id
_entity_poly.type
_entity_poly.pdbx_seq_one_letter_code
_entity_poly.pdbx_strand_id
1 'polypeptide(L)'
;MSTISQWQLRAAFAARLSEMYGQEVPAYTTLVDVSREVNEDVLRARGAFAERLGSISRVTAERHGAIRVGTPRELGQVARVFGALGMHPVGFYDLREAAASAVPVVSTAFRPVDGEELARNPFRVFTSMLTPADPRFFDADLRTRLDTFLAGRELFPPELLALADRAAAERELPEEAAERFLHLAVRAFELSPEPVDKAWYETLERISAVAADIGGVRSTHINHLTPRVLDIDELYRRMTERGIEMIDTIQGPPAWKGPDVLLRQTSFRALAEPRAMRTPDGSVVSGALRVRFGEVEARGIALTREGRALYDELLGRVDEQASQRASEARGDIARAVWERHMPGGEQELAAEGLACFTYRVDPDRPRDGSRPPAGLGELVRRGWVRAEPIVYEDFLPRSAAGIFQSNLSGAGVRDNDQQGTSYDAARLSGAIGRDVLDPFDLYEQQQNRSLARVARELGLTDIPG
;
A
#
# COMPACT_ATOMS: atom_id res chain seq x y z
N MET A 1 12.56 27.56 -20.29
CA MET A 1 11.23 27.23 -19.73
C MET A 1 11.48 26.40 -18.48
N SER A 2 10.75 26.66 -17.40
CA SER A 2 10.87 25.86 -16.17
C SER A 2 10.36 24.44 -16.45
N THR A 3 11.08 23.42 -15.97
CA THR A 3 10.66 22.02 -16.05
C THR A 3 10.36 21.48 -14.66
N ILE A 4 9.43 20.54 -14.58
CA ILE A 4 8.97 19.89 -13.36
C ILE A 4 9.38 18.42 -13.45
N SER A 5 10.24 17.99 -12.53
CA SER A 5 10.74 16.61 -12.47
C SER A 5 9.69 15.62 -11.92
N GLN A 6 9.89 14.32 -12.16
CA GLN A 6 8.93 13.28 -11.74
C GLN A 6 8.57 13.31 -10.25
N TRP A 7 9.53 13.57 -9.35
CA TRP A 7 9.23 13.64 -7.91
C TRP A 7 8.36 14.84 -7.54
N GLN A 8 8.52 15.97 -8.25
CA GLN A 8 7.68 17.15 -8.07
C GLN A 8 6.28 16.91 -8.62
N LEU A 9 6.17 16.27 -9.80
CA LEU A 9 4.88 15.81 -10.34
C LEU A 9 4.18 14.88 -9.35
N ARG A 10 4.91 13.91 -8.78
CA ARG A 10 4.37 12.95 -7.81
C ARG A 10 3.89 13.63 -6.54
N ALA A 11 4.68 14.55 -5.98
CA ALA A 11 4.31 15.32 -4.81
C ALA A 11 3.08 16.20 -5.07
N ALA A 12 3.03 16.89 -6.22
CA ALA A 12 1.88 17.71 -6.61
C ALA A 12 0.62 16.87 -6.84
N PHE A 13 0.76 15.69 -7.49
CA PHE A 13 -0.33 14.74 -7.69
C PHE A 13 -0.89 14.25 -6.34
N ALA A 14 -0.04 13.79 -5.43
CA ALA A 14 -0.44 13.32 -4.11
C ALA A 14 -1.12 14.42 -3.25
N ALA A 15 -0.70 15.67 -3.40
CA ALA A 15 -1.32 16.81 -2.73
C ALA A 15 -2.72 17.10 -3.29
N ARG A 16 -2.85 17.22 -4.62
CA ARG A 16 -4.14 17.48 -5.29
C ARG A 16 -5.14 16.34 -5.09
N LEU A 17 -4.66 15.10 -5.12
CA LEU A 17 -5.48 13.92 -4.87
C LEU A 17 -6.02 13.93 -3.43
N SER A 18 -5.21 14.34 -2.47
CA SER A 18 -5.64 14.50 -1.07
C SER A 18 -6.65 15.62 -0.89
N GLU A 19 -6.50 16.73 -1.58
CA GLU A 19 -7.47 17.82 -1.54
C GLU A 19 -8.81 17.38 -2.13
N MET A 20 -8.79 16.79 -3.33
CA MET A 20 -9.97 16.24 -3.99
C MET A 20 -10.66 15.19 -3.13
N TYR A 21 -9.92 14.21 -2.58
CA TYR A 21 -10.50 13.17 -1.73
C TYR A 21 -11.08 13.73 -0.42
N GLY A 22 -10.46 14.77 0.16
CA GLY A 22 -11.00 15.45 1.35
C GLY A 22 -12.28 16.24 1.09
N GLN A 23 -12.48 16.75 -0.13
CA GLN A 23 -13.75 17.36 -0.55
C GLN A 23 -14.84 16.30 -0.73
N GLU A 24 -14.49 15.14 -1.28
CA GLU A 24 -15.44 14.05 -1.52
C GLU A 24 -15.76 13.23 -0.25
N VAL A 25 -14.84 13.14 0.70
CA VAL A 25 -14.96 12.36 1.95
C VAL A 25 -14.52 13.22 3.15
N PRO A 26 -15.43 14.01 3.77
CA PRO A 26 -15.05 14.92 4.85
C PRO A 26 -14.37 14.25 6.06
N ALA A 27 -14.69 12.99 6.35
CA ALA A 27 -14.05 12.22 7.42
C ALA A 27 -12.54 11.98 7.18
N TYR A 28 -12.09 11.99 5.92
CA TYR A 28 -10.67 11.93 5.59
C TYR A 28 -9.92 13.19 6.04
N THR A 29 -10.53 14.37 5.91
CA THR A 29 -9.92 15.62 6.41
C THR A 29 -9.68 15.55 7.92
N THR A 30 -10.67 15.07 8.67
CA THR A 30 -10.51 14.81 10.12
C THR A 30 -9.37 13.82 10.39
N LEU A 31 -9.28 12.73 9.61
CA LEU A 31 -8.20 11.74 9.77
C LEU A 31 -6.82 12.37 9.54
N VAL A 32 -6.66 13.21 8.51
CA VAL A 32 -5.40 13.90 8.21
C VAL A 32 -5.01 14.86 9.36
N ASP A 33 -5.98 15.59 9.91
CA ASP A 33 -5.74 16.50 11.02
C ASP A 33 -5.32 15.75 12.29
N VAL A 34 -6.03 14.66 12.65
CA VAL A 34 -5.66 13.82 13.80
C VAL A 34 -4.29 13.17 13.59
N SER A 35 -3.98 12.71 12.38
CA SER A 35 -2.65 12.16 12.06
C SER A 35 -1.55 13.19 12.31
N ARG A 36 -1.78 14.45 11.90
CA ARG A 36 -0.84 15.56 12.13
C ARG A 36 -0.63 15.81 13.62
N GLU A 37 -1.71 15.94 14.39
CA GLU A 37 -1.64 16.17 15.84
C GLU A 37 -0.85 15.05 16.55
N VAL A 38 -1.13 13.79 16.23
CA VAL A 38 -0.45 12.62 16.83
C VAL A 38 1.03 12.63 16.46
N ASN A 39 1.37 12.90 15.20
CA ASN A 39 2.76 12.95 14.77
C ASN A 39 3.55 14.06 15.47
N GLU A 40 2.95 15.23 15.67
CA GLU A 40 3.55 16.34 16.41
C GLU A 40 3.76 16.00 17.90
N ASP A 41 2.80 15.32 18.54
CA ASP A 41 2.93 14.84 19.91
C ASP A 41 4.07 13.83 20.06
N VAL A 42 4.16 12.85 19.14
CA VAL A 42 5.24 11.85 19.13
C VAL A 42 6.59 12.51 18.91
N LEU A 43 6.69 13.48 17.98
CA LEU A 43 7.92 14.23 17.74
C LEU A 43 8.36 15.01 18.98
N ARG A 44 7.41 15.70 19.66
CA ARG A 44 7.71 16.41 20.92
C ARG A 44 8.18 15.46 22.02
N ALA A 45 7.59 14.27 22.11
CA ALA A 45 7.91 13.30 23.16
C ALA A 45 9.23 12.54 22.92
N ARG A 46 9.55 12.20 21.66
CA ARG A 46 10.66 11.30 21.31
C ARG A 46 11.82 11.98 20.58
N GLY A 47 11.69 13.25 20.20
CA GLY A 47 12.73 14.02 19.51
C GLY A 47 13.22 13.31 18.25
N ALA A 48 14.54 13.28 18.03
CA ALA A 48 15.17 12.67 16.86
C ALA A 48 14.81 11.19 16.63
N PHE A 49 14.44 10.45 17.68
CA PHE A 49 14.03 9.05 17.53
C PHE A 49 12.70 8.89 16.77
N ALA A 50 11.82 9.91 16.79
CA ALA A 50 10.59 9.92 16.01
C ALA A 50 10.86 9.89 14.50
N GLU A 51 12.01 10.40 14.05
CA GLU A 51 12.38 10.51 12.64
C GLU A 51 13.23 9.34 12.12
N ARG A 52 13.47 8.32 12.96
CA ARG A 52 14.32 7.16 12.59
C ARG A 52 13.79 6.38 11.38
N LEU A 53 12.48 6.44 11.12
CA LEU A 53 11.78 5.81 9.98
C LEU A 53 11.31 6.84 8.95
N GLY A 54 12.03 7.97 8.85
CA GLY A 54 11.79 9.06 7.91
C GLY A 54 11.58 10.40 8.61
N SER A 55 12.03 11.48 7.97
CA SER A 55 11.85 12.85 8.46
C SER A 55 10.36 13.19 8.66
N ILE A 56 10.06 14.09 9.59
CA ILE A 56 8.67 14.50 9.83
C ILE A 56 8.01 15.07 8.58
N SER A 57 8.77 15.81 7.76
CA SER A 57 8.29 16.32 6.47
C SER A 57 7.86 15.20 5.52
N ARG A 58 8.61 14.09 5.49
CA ARG A 58 8.26 12.90 4.71
C ARG A 58 7.00 12.27 5.28
N VAL A 59 6.96 12.02 6.58
CA VAL A 59 5.82 11.36 7.27
C VAL A 59 4.52 12.15 7.07
N THR A 60 4.55 13.48 7.20
CA THR A 60 3.36 14.33 7.00
C THR A 60 2.88 14.37 5.55
N ALA A 61 3.79 14.27 4.58
CA ALA A 61 3.44 14.23 3.15
C ALA A 61 3.08 12.81 2.66
N GLU A 62 3.47 11.79 3.41
CA GLU A 62 3.36 10.39 3.03
C GLU A 62 1.91 9.91 3.04
N ARG A 63 1.52 9.36 1.89
CA ARG A 63 0.19 8.81 1.64
C ARG A 63 0.31 7.58 0.76
N HIS A 64 -0.66 6.69 0.85
CA HIS A 64 -0.95 5.77 -0.23
C HIS A 64 -2.41 5.88 -0.68
N GLY A 65 -2.66 5.72 -1.97
CA GLY A 65 -4.01 5.57 -2.51
C GLY A 65 -4.30 4.11 -2.86
N ALA A 66 -5.57 3.79 -3.04
CA ALA A 66 -5.99 2.57 -3.71
C ALA A 66 -6.96 2.87 -4.84
N ILE A 67 -6.78 2.18 -5.97
CA ILE A 67 -7.68 2.26 -7.13
C ILE A 67 -7.97 0.86 -7.67
N ARG A 68 -9.03 0.77 -8.47
CA ARG A 68 -9.40 -0.47 -9.14
C ARG A 68 -9.68 -0.24 -10.63
N VAL A 69 -9.29 -1.22 -11.44
CA VAL A 69 -9.51 -1.28 -12.88
C VAL A 69 -10.04 -2.64 -13.30
N GLY A 70 -10.68 -2.72 -14.46
CA GLY A 70 -11.39 -3.91 -14.93
C GLY A 70 -10.63 -4.76 -15.94
N THR A 71 -9.64 -4.20 -16.64
CA THR A 71 -8.98 -4.89 -17.76
C THR A 71 -7.46 -4.75 -17.76
N PRO A 72 -6.73 -5.69 -18.40
CA PRO A 72 -5.29 -5.55 -18.67
C PRO A 72 -4.93 -4.25 -19.38
N ARG A 73 -5.76 -3.81 -20.34
CA ARG A 73 -5.57 -2.55 -21.07
C ARG A 73 -5.60 -1.35 -20.13
N GLU A 74 -6.60 -1.29 -19.25
CA GLU A 74 -6.72 -0.21 -18.25
C GLU A 74 -5.56 -0.23 -17.26
N LEU A 75 -5.10 -1.42 -16.84
CA LEU A 75 -3.92 -1.55 -15.97
C LEU A 75 -2.63 -1.05 -16.66
N GLY A 76 -2.44 -1.33 -17.95
CA GLY A 76 -1.34 -0.78 -18.75
C GLY A 76 -1.42 0.75 -18.88
N GLN A 77 -2.62 1.32 -18.98
CA GLN A 77 -2.81 2.77 -18.96
C GLN A 77 -2.46 3.39 -17.60
N VAL A 78 -2.85 2.75 -16.49
CA VAL A 78 -2.44 3.15 -15.14
C VAL A 78 -0.92 3.18 -15.03
N ALA A 79 -0.22 2.17 -15.56
CA ALA A 79 1.24 2.12 -15.52
C ALA A 79 1.91 3.24 -16.32
N ARG A 80 1.28 3.75 -17.38
CA ARG A 80 1.73 4.94 -18.10
C ARG A 80 1.58 6.19 -17.23
N VAL A 81 0.38 6.41 -16.67
CA VAL A 81 0.07 7.55 -15.80
C VAL A 81 1.01 7.59 -14.58
N PHE A 82 1.19 6.48 -13.88
CA PHE A 82 2.09 6.41 -12.73
C PHE A 82 3.58 6.38 -13.12
N GLY A 83 3.91 5.90 -14.32
CA GLY A 83 5.24 6.04 -14.90
C GLY A 83 5.69 7.49 -15.06
N ALA A 84 4.77 8.40 -15.40
CA ALA A 84 5.02 9.85 -15.44
C ALA A 84 5.43 10.43 -14.07
N LEU A 85 5.02 9.77 -12.99
CA LEU A 85 5.31 10.13 -11.61
C LEU A 85 6.56 9.43 -11.06
N GLY A 86 7.32 8.70 -11.89
CA GLY A 86 8.48 7.92 -11.46
C GLY A 86 8.10 6.70 -10.60
N MET A 87 6.90 6.17 -10.78
CA MET A 87 6.38 5.03 -10.02
C MET A 87 6.40 3.76 -10.88
N HIS A 88 6.77 2.64 -10.26
CA HIS A 88 6.93 1.33 -10.87
C HIS A 88 6.02 0.32 -10.18
N PRO A 89 5.51 -0.70 -10.90
CA PRO A 89 4.75 -1.78 -10.26
C PRO A 89 5.68 -2.64 -9.41
N VAL A 90 5.35 -2.80 -8.13
CA VAL A 90 6.11 -3.56 -7.15
C VAL A 90 5.16 -4.50 -6.41
N GLY A 91 5.56 -5.76 -6.30
CA GLY A 91 4.80 -6.81 -5.64
C GLY A 91 3.61 -7.29 -6.45
N PHE A 92 3.27 -8.57 -6.25
CA PHE A 92 2.08 -9.20 -6.78
C PHE A 92 1.21 -9.69 -5.62
N TYR A 93 -0.07 -9.33 -5.65
CA TYR A 93 -1.02 -9.63 -4.58
C TYR A 93 -2.23 -10.34 -5.20
N ASP A 94 -2.43 -11.62 -4.86
CA ASP A 94 -3.62 -12.36 -5.27
C ASP A 94 -4.67 -12.34 -4.15
N LEU A 95 -5.60 -11.36 -4.22
CA LEU A 95 -6.65 -11.22 -3.21
C LEU A 95 -7.76 -12.26 -3.34
N ARG A 96 -7.82 -12.99 -4.45
CA ARG A 96 -8.79 -14.07 -4.68
C ARG A 96 -8.55 -15.25 -3.75
N GLU A 97 -7.27 -15.48 -3.42
CA GLU A 97 -6.81 -16.55 -2.53
C GLU A 97 -6.66 -16.06 -1.08
N ALA A 98 -6.32 -14.78 -0.87
CA ALA A 98 -6.08 -14.24 0.47
C ALA A 98 -7.35 -13.90 1.26
N ALA A 99 -8.45 -13.58 0.58
CA ALA A 99 -9.71 -13.22 1.21
C ALA A 99 -10.60 -14.44 1.46
N ALA A 100 -11.25 -14.48 2.63
CA ALA A 100 -12.32 -15.44 2.89
C ALA A 100 -13.60 -15.10 2.09
N SER A 101 -13.85 -13.81 1.85
CA SER A 101 -14.92 -13.32 0.98
C SER A 101 -14.53 -13.33 -0.49
N ALA A 102 -15.52 -13.30 -1.39
CA ALA A 102 -15.30 -13.22 -2.82
C ALA A 102 -14.72 -11.85 -3.23
N VAL A 103 -13.40 -11.80 -3.39
CA VAL A 103 -12.66 -10.62 -3.87
C VAL A 103 -11.94 -10.97 -5.19
N PRO A 104 -12.60 -10.79 -6.36
CA PRO A 104 -12.14 -11.30 -7.65
C PRO A 104 -11.04 -10.46 -8.31
N VAL A 105 -10.01 -10.05 -7.57
CA VAL A 105 -8.97 -9.13 -8.08
C VAL A 105 -7.55 -9.64 -7.79
N VAL A 106 -6.64 -9.26 -8.68
CA VAL A 106 -5.18 -9.33 -8.46
C VAL A 106 -4.62 -7.91 -8.48
N SER A 107 -3.52 -7.67 -7.78
CA SER A 107 -3.04 -6.31 -7.57
C SER A 107 -1.52 -6.19 -7.61
N THR A 108 -1.06 -4.95 -7.78
CA THR A 108 0.33 -4.50 -7.60
C THR A 108 0.33 -3.12 -6.97
N ALA A 109 1.46 -2.69 -6.40
CA ALA A 109 1.62 -1.33 -5.90
C ALA A 109 2.50 -0.52 -6.83
N PHE A 110 1.99 0.60 -7.35
CA PHE A 110 2.83 1.56 -8.05
C PHE A 110 3.52 2.47 -7.04
N ARG A 111 4.85 2.53 -7.06
CA ARG A 111 5.63 3.39 -6.15
C ARG A 111 7.04 3.72 -6.69
N PRO A 112 7.70 4.76 -6.17
CA PRO A 112 9.12 4.96 -6.41
C PRO A 112 9.94 3.79 -5.83
N VAL A 113 11.08 3.51 -6.45
CA VAL A 113 11.98 2.41 -6.04
C VAL A 113 13.36 2.89 -5.63
N ASP A 114 13.73 4.13 -5.98
CA ASP A 114 14.98 4.73 -5.53
C ASP A 114 14.82 5.37 -4.15
N GLY A 115 15.82 5.19 -3.29
CA GLY A 115 15.81 5.68 -1.91
C GLY A 115 15.74 7.21 -1.81
N GLU A 116 16.38 7.95 -2.72
CA GLU A 116 16.31 9.41 -2.72
C GLU A 116 14.92 9.90 -3.16
N GLU A 117 14.32 9.21 -4.14
CA GLU A 117 12.96 9.49 -4.61
C GLU A 117 11.90 9.21 -3.52
N LEU A 118 12.06 8.11 -2.78
CA LEU A 118 11.22 7.76 -1.61
C LEU A 118 11.40 8.76 -0.46
N ALA A 119 12.62 9.25 -0.23
CA ALA A 119 12.90 10.27 0.78
C ALA A 119 12.22 11.61 0.45
N ARG A 120 12.15 11.98 -0.83
CA ARG A 120 11.47 13.20 -1.30
C ARG A 120 9.95 13.08 -1.24
N ASN A 121 9.39 12.00 -1.79
CA ASN A 121 7.96 11.76 -1.75
C ASN A 121 7.66 10.26 -1.96
N PRO A 122 7.21 9.54 -0.91
CA PRO A 122 6.94 8.11 -0.96
C PRO A 122 5.51 7.77 -1.39
N PHE A 123 4.86 8.59 -2.23
CA PHE A 123 3.49 8.32 -2.64
C PHE A 123 3.37 6.98 -3.38
N ARG A 124 2.40 6.16 -2.96
CA ARG A 124 2.15 4.80 -3.45
C ARG A 124 0.71 4.67 -3.89
N VAL A 125 0.42 3.84 -4.89
CA VAL A 125 -0.95 3.49 -5.25
C VAL A 125 -1.11 1.99 -5.41
N PHE A 126 -1.87 1.37 -4.49
CA PHE A 126 -2.28 -0.02 -4.60
C PHE A 126 -3.35 -0.13 -5.71
N THR A 127 -3.02 -0.83 -6.79
CA THR A 127 -3.86 -0.93 -7.99
C THR A 127 -4.33 -2.36 -8.17
N SER A 128 -5.63 -2.55 -8.04
CA SER A 128 -6.28 -3.85 -8.24
C SER A 128 -6.92 -3.95 -9.62
N MET A 129 -6.73 -5.08 -10.29
CA MET A 129 -7.38 -5.42 -11.55
C MET A 129 -8.37 -6.56 -11.33
N LEU A 130 -9.60 -6.38 -11.80
CA LEU A 130 -10.61 -7.44 -11.84
C LEU A 130 -10.12 -8.64 -12.66
N THR A 131 -10.62 -9.82 -12.33
CA THR A 131 -10.32 -11.07 -13.04
C THR A 131 -11.57 -11.67 -13.72
N PRO A 132 -12.18 -11.00 -14.74
CA PRO A 132 -13.39 -11.49 -15.41
C PRO A 132 -13.27 -12.92 -15.97
N ALA A 133 -12.05 -13.35 -16.27
CA ALA A 133 -11.78 -14.68 -16.81
C ALA A 133 -11.84 -15.82 -15.77
N ASP A 134 -11.92 -15.52 -14.47
CA ASP A 134 -11.92 -16.54 -13.42
C ASP A 134 -13.34 -17.13 -13.22
N PRO A 135 -13.56 -18.40 -13.61
CA PRO A 135 -14.89 -19.02 -13.61
C PRO A 135 -15.45 -19.24 -12.20
N ARG A 136 -14.61 -19.15 -11.16
CA ARG A 136 -15.06 -19.21 -9.77
C ARG A 136 -15.98 -18.03 -9.41
N PHE A 137 -15.89 -16.92 -10.13
CA PHE A 137 -16.65 -15.70 -9.85
C PHE A 137 -17.61 -15.32 -10.98
N PHE A 138 -17.23 -15.61 -12.23
CA PHE A 138 -17.99 -15.19 -13.41
C PHE A 138 -18.23 -16.37 -14.34
N ASP A 139 -19.50 -16.77 -14.47
CA ASP A 139 -19.89 -17.74 -15.50
C ASP A 139 -19.71 -17.17 -16.93
N ALA A 140 -19.91 -18.00 -17.95
CA ALA A 140 -19.67 -17.62 -19.33
C ALA A 140 -20.56 -16.45 -19.82
N ASP A 141 -21.82 -16.37 -19.38
CA ASP A 141 -22.73 -15.27 -19.74
C ASP A 141 -22.29 -13.98 -19.07
N LEU A 142 -22.08 -14.04 -17.75
CA LEU A 142 -21.70 -12.89 -16.95
C LEU A 142 -20.35 -12.32 -17.39
N ARG A 143 -19.38 -13.20 -17.68
CA ARG A 143 -18.08 -12.79 -18.25
C ARG A 143 -18.26 -12.04 -19.57
N THR A 144 -19.06 -12.57 -20.50
CA THR A 144 -19.25 -11.94 -21.82
C THR A 144 -19.86 -10.54 -21.69
N ARG A 145 -20.86 -10.39 -20.82
CA ARG A 145 -21.52 -9.11 -20.53
C ARG A 145 -20.56 -8.12 -19.88
N LEU A 146 -19.78 -8.58 -18.91
CA LEU A 146 -18.78 -7.78 -18.20
C LEU A 146 -17.66 -7.32 -19.14
N ASP A 147 -17.10 -8.22 -19.95
CA ASP A 147 -16.08 -7.89 -20.95
C ASP A 147 -16.60 -6.86 -21.97
N THR A 148 -17.85 -7.00 -22.42
CA THR A 148 -18.51 -6.03 -23.32
C THR A 148 -18.64 -4.65 -22.67
N PHE A 149 -19.10 -4.61 -21.42
CA PHE A 149 -19.25 -3.37 -20.66
C PHE A 149 -17.89 -2.66 -20.49
N LEU A 150 -16.86 -3.40 -20.06
CA LEU A 150 -15.52 -2.87 -19.82
C LEU A 150 -14.83 -2.44 -21.12
N ALA A 151 -15.06 -3.13 -22.23
CA ALA A 151 -14.51 -2.74 -23.53
C ALA A 151 -15.04 -1.38 -24.01
N GLY A 152 -16.29 -1.05 -23.66
CA GLY A 152 -17.02 0.15 -24.11
C GLY A 152 -16.83 1.40 -23.24
N ARG A 153 -15.92 1.41 -22.26
CA ARG A 153 -15.58 2.61 -21.46
C ARG A 153 -14.16 3.09 -21.71
N GLU A 154 -13.94 4.36 -21.42
CA GLU A 154 -12.63 5.01 -21.46
C GLU A 154 -12.35 5.63 -20.08
N LEU A 155 -11.32 5.15 -19.39
CA LEU A 155 -10.93 5.67 -18.07
C LEU A 155 -9.95 6.84 -18.16
N PHE A 156 -9.03 6.80 -19.13
CA PHE A 156 -7.94 7.75 -19.27
C PHE A 156 -7.97 8.38 -20.67
N PRO A 157 -8.20 9.69 -20.78
CA PRO A 157 -8.22 10.38 -22.07
C PRO A 157 -6.89 10.24 -22.83
N PRO A 158 -6.89 10.21 -24.18
CA PRO A 158 -5.66 10.09 -24.96
C PRO A 158 -4.61 11.17 -24.66
N GLU A 159 -5.04 12.40 -24.36
CA GLU A 159 -4.16 13.52 -24.01
C GLU A 159 -3.38 13.24 -22.71
N LEU A 160 -4.05 12.72 -21.67
CA LEU A 160 -3.41 12.34 -20.41
C LEU A 160 -2.31 11.31 -20.67
N LEU A 161 -2.61 10.32 -21.50
CA LEU A 161 -1.69 9.23 -21.82
C LEU A 161 -0.47 9.71 -22.64
N ALA A 162 -0.67 10.67 -23.56
CA ALA A 162 0.43 11.28 -24.32
C ALA A 162 1.36 12.11 -23.42
N LEU A 163 0.80 12.90 -22.49
CA LEU A 163 1.58 13.64 -21.51
C LEU A 163 2.33 12.70 -20.55
N ALA A 164 1.68 11.60 -20.14
CA ALA A 164 2.27 10.62 -19.27
C ALA A 164 3.49 9.92 -19.90
N ASP A 165 3.38 9.52 -21.17
CA ASP A 165 4.49 8.92 -21.90
C ASP A 165 5.66 9.89 -22.07
N ARG A 166 5.37 11.16 -22.38
CA ARG A 166 6.39 12.20 -22.48
C ARG A 166 7.12 12.38 -21.15
N ALA A 167 6.40 12.51 -20.05
CA ALA A 167 6.97 12.64 -18.71
C ALA A 167 7.81 11.42 -18.30
N ALA A 168 7.39 10.21 -18.69
CA ALA A 168 8.14 8.99 -18.43
C ALA A 168 9.44 8.91 -19.24
N ALA A 169 9.43 9.37 -20.49
CA ALA A 169 10.60 9.37 -21.38
C ALA A 169 11.60 10.49 -21.02
N GLU A 170 11.12 11.71 -20.79
CA GLU A 170 11.94 12.89 -20.51
C GLU A 170 12.32 12.99 -19.02
N ARG A 171 11.63 12.25 -18.12
CA ARG A 171 11.73 12.35 -16.65
C ARG A 171 11.39 13.74 -16.09
N GLU A 172 10.75 14.56 -16.90
CA GLU A 172 10.28 15.88 -16.56
C GLU A 172 9.18 16.31 -17.55
N LEU A 173 8.47 17.38 -17.21
CA LEU A 173 7.56 18.08 -18.12
C LEU A 173 7.78 19.59 -18.03
N PRO A 174 7.63 20.35 -19.13
CA PRO A 174 7.46 21.80 -19.05
C PRO A 174 6.26 22.16 -18.16
N GLU A 175 6.34 23.27 -17.43
CA GLU A 175 5.35 23.69 -16.43
C GLU A 175 3.89 23.65 -16.91
N GLU A 176 3.59 24.15 -18.11
CA GLU A 176 2.23 24.12 -18.67
C GLU A 176 1.73 22.69 -18.93
N ALA A 177 2.61 21.83 -19.46
CA ALA A 177 2.30 20.42 -19.70
C ALA A 177 2.15 19.65 -18.37
N ALA A 178 2.95 19.98 -17.37
CA ALA A 178 2.86 19.44 -16.02
C ALA A 178 1.51 19.78 -15.37
N GLU A 179 1.07 21.04 -15.47
CA GLU A 179 -0.23 21.46 -14.96
C GLU A 179 -1.37 20.71 -15.64
N ARG A 180 -1.33 20.60 -16.98
CA ARG A 180 -2.33 19.87 -17.75
C ARG A 180 -2.37 18.38 -17.39
N PHE A 181 -1.20 17.76 -17.26
CA PHE A 181 -1.07 16.36 -16.84
C PHE A 181 -1.68 16.14 -15.45
N LEU A 182 -1.31 16.97 -14.47
CA LEU A 182 -1.79 16.85 -13.09
C LEU A 182 -3.31 17.03 -13.00
N HIS A 183 -3.87 18.00 -13.73
CA HIS A 183 -5.31 18.21 -13.80
C HIS A 183 -6.03 16.97 -14.36
N LEU A 184 -5.60 16.48 -15.52
CA LEU A 184 -6.22 15.31 -16.16
C LEU A 184 -6.06 14.03 -15.31
N ALA A 185 -4.90 13.84 -14.69
CA ALA A 185 -4.62 12.67 -13.87
C ALA A 185 -5.51 12.63 -12.62
N VAL A 186 -5.67 13.76 -11.91
CA VAL A 186 -6.55 13.82 -10.72
C VAL A 186 -8.01 13.61 -11.11
N ARG A 187 -8.46 14.26 -12.19
CA ARG A 187 -9.83 14.10 -12.73
C ARG A 187 -10.18 12.65 -13.07
N ALA A 188 -9.21 11.83 -13.49
CA ALA A 188 -9.44 10.42 -13.81
C ALA A 188 -9.79 9.57 -12.59
N PHE A 189 -9.49 10.05 -11.38
CA PHE A 189 -9.75 9.35 -10.12
C PHE A 189 -10.81 10.02 -9.23
N GLU A 190 -11.50 11.03 -9.76
CA GLU A 190 -12.66 11.63 -9.10
C GLU A 190 -13.89 10.73 -9.20
N LEU A 191 -14.75 10.83 -8.20
CA LEU A 191 -16.00 10.09 -8.18
C LEU A 191 -16.98 10.68 -9.21
N SER A 192 -17.25 9.93 -10.29
CA SER A 192 -18.14 10.39 -11.37
C SER A 192 -19.58 10.65 -10.88
N PRO A 193 -20.23 11.75 -11.28
CA PRO A 193 -21.64 12.01 -10.97
C PRO A 193 -22.62 11.25 -11.86
N GLU A 194 -22.14 10.50 -12.86
CA GLU A 194 -23.01 9.76 -13.79
C GLU A 194 -23.86 8.71 -13.06
N PRO A 195 -25.17 8.60 -13.37
CA PRO A 195 -26.02 7.58 -12.80
C PRO A 195 -25.53 6.16 -13.14
N VAL A 196 -25.43 5.32 -12.12
CA VAL A 196 -25.03 3.90 -12.23
C VAL A 196 -26.22 3.08 -12.71
N ASP A 197 -26.03 2.13 -13.63
CA ASP A 197 -27.09 1.19 -14.00
C ASP A 197 -27.41 0.28 -12.80
N LYS A 198 -28.62 0.43 -12.24
CA LYS A 198 -29.01 -0.24 -11.00
C LYS A 198 -29.04 -1.76 -11.16
N ALA A 199 -29.68 -2.25 -12.22
CA ALA A 199 -29.88 -3.69 -12.41
C ALA A 199 -28.56 -4.41 -12.71
N TRP A 200 -27.68 -3.74 -13.47
CA TRP A 200 -26.35 -4.26 -13.74
C TRP A 200 -25.48 -4.26 -12.48
N TYR A 201 -25.49 -3.17 -11.71
CA TYR A 201 -24.75 -3.07 -10.46
C TYR A 201 -25.17 -4.16 -9.46
N GLU A 202 -26.48 -4.33 -9.24
CA GLU A 202 -27.03 -5.38 -8.36
C GLU A 202 -26.67 -6.79 -8.84
N THR A 203 -26.55 -7.00 -10.16
CA THR A 203 -26.11 -8.29 -10.71
C THR A 203 -24.68 -8.61 -10.28
N LEU A 204 -23.76 -7.66 -10.39
CA LEU A 204 -22.37 -7.83 -9.99
C LEU A 204 -22.19 -7.86 -8.47
N GLU A 205 -22.98 -7.08 -7.74
CA GLU A 205 -22.89 -6.98 -6.28
C GLU A 205 -23.20 -8.32 -5.59
N ARG A 206 -24.11 -9.12 -6.17
CA ARG A 206 -24.36 -10.49 -5.71
C ARG A 206 -23.12 -11.38 -5.77
N ILE A 207 -22.21 -11.14 -6.71
CA ILE A 207 -20.93 -11.84 -6.79
C ILE A 207 -19.95 -11.20 -5.78
N SER A 208 -19.76 -9.90 -5.89
CA SER A 208 -18.83 -9.14 -5.05
C SER A 208 -19.11 -7.65 -5.18
N ALA A 209 -19.18 -6.93 -4.06
CA ALA A 209 -19.24 -5.46 -4.11
C ALA A 209 -18.00 -4.85 -4.78
N VAL A 210 -16.84 -5.53 -4.75
CA VAL A 210 -15.65 -5.12 -5.52
C VAL A 210 -15.87 -5.31 -7.03
N ALA A 211 -16.54 -6.39 -7.44
CA ALA A 211 -16.88 -6.58 -8.85
C ALA A 211 -17.87 -5.51 -9.34
N ALA A 212 -18.86 -5.14 -8.52
CA ALA A 212 -19.81 -4.08 -8.84
C ALA A 212 -19.14 -2.69 -8.92
N ASP A 213 -18.25 -2.39 -7.98
CA ASP A 213 -17.47 -1.16 -7.94
C ASP A 213 -16.56 -0.98 -9.17
N ILE A 214 -16.10 -2.09 -9.76
CA ILE A 214 -15.24 -2.05 -10.94
C ILE A 214 -16.05 -2.15 -12.22
N GLY A 215 -16.88 -3.18 -12.33
CA GLY A 215 -17.60 -3.55 -13.55
C GLY A 215 -18.98 -2.90 -13.71
N GLY A 216 -19.49 -2.22 -12.67
CA GLY A 216 -20.80 -1.57 -12.69
C GLY A 216 -20.74 -0.08 -13.05
N VAL A 217 -19.54 0.52 -13.13
CA VAL A 217 -19.34 1.96 -13.34
C VAL A 217 -18.49 2.24 -14.58
N ARG A 218 -18.70 3.40 -15.20
CA ARG A 218 -17.99 3.79 -16.44
C ARG A 218 -16.67 4.54 -16.19
N SER A 219 -16.39 4.93 -14.96
CA SER A 219 -15.15 5.60 -14.52
C SER A 219 -14.39 4.73 -13.51
N THR A 220 -13.21 5.17 -13.09
CA THR A 220 -12.55 4.70 -11.86
C THR A 220 -12.55 5.84 -10.84
N HIS A 221 -12.10 5.57 -9.62
CA HIS A 221 -12.00 6.56 -8.56
C HIS A 221 -10.99 6.12 -7.50
N ILE A 222 -10.59 7.04 -6.61
CA ILE A 222 -9.86 6.69 -5.39
C ILE A 222 -10.79 5.94 -4.44
N ASN A 223 -10.46 4.68 -4.15
CA ASN A 223 -11.20 3.87 -3.18
C ASN A 223 -10.94 4.34 -1.75
N HIS A 224 -9.68 4.59 -1.42
CA HIS A 224 -9.26 5.22 -0.18
C HIS A 224 -7.93 5.93 -0.37
N LEU A 225 -7.67 6.88 0.52
CA LEU A 225 -6.39 7.57 0.65
C LEU A 225 -5.98 7.51 2.11
N THR A 226 -4.76 7.05 2.35
CA THR A 226 -4.28 6.64 3.66
C THR A 226 -3.11 7.51 4.07
N PRO A 227 -3.22 8.36 5.10
CA PRO A 227 -2.10 9.08 5.66
C PRO A 227 -1.25 8.17 6.57
N ARG A 228 0.01 8.54 6.76
CA ARG A 228 0.88 7.89 7.74
C ARG A 228 0.81 8.56 9.11
N VAL A 229 0.74 7.73 10.15
CA VAL A 229 0.85 8.13 11.56
C VAL A 229 2.01 7.42 12.26
N LEU A 230 2.62 8.07 13.24
CA LEU A 230 3.71 7.53 14.06
C LEU A 230 3.21 6.68 15.24
N ASP A 231 1.98 6.90 15.69
CA ASP A 231 1.32 6.14 16.74
C ASP A 231 -0.13 5.83 16.35
N ILE A 232 -0.34 4.63 15.81
CA ILE A 232 -1.65 4.21 15.31
C ILE A 232 -2.65 3.93 16.44
N ASP A 233 -2.18 3.55 17.63
CA ASP A 233 -3.04 3.26 18.78
C ASP A 233 -3.61 4.57 19.35
N GLU A 234 -2.78 5.60 19.46
CA GLU A 234 -3.23 6.93 19.88
C GLU A 234 -4.18 7.58 18.87
N LEU A 235 -3.90 7.41 17.57
CA LEU A 235 -4.82 7.87 16.53
C LEU A 235 -6.16 7.13 16.60
N TYR A 236 -6.15 5.81 16.78
CA TYR A 236 -7.36 5.01 16.93
C TYR A 236 -8.23 5.53 18.08
N ARG A 237 -7.61 5.78 19.25
CA ARG A 237 -8.29 6.35 20.42
C ARG A 237 -8.91 7.72 20.11
N ARG A 238 -8.14 8.63 19.51
CA ARG A 238 -8.55 10.00 19.16
C ARG A 238 -9.66 10.08 18.11
N MET A 239 -9.66 9.16 17.15
CA MET A 239 -10.72 9.05 16.14
C MET A 239 -12.01 8.52 16.78
N THR A 240 -11.91 7.51 17.64
CA THR A 240 -13.03 6.94 18.39
C THR A 240 -13.69 8.00 19.29
N GLU A 241 -12.90 8.80 20.01
CA GLU A 241 -13.40 9.90 20.86
C GLU A 241 -14.12 11.00 20.09
N ARG A 242 -13.76 11.20 18.81
CA ARG A 242 -14.44 12.12 17.89
C ARG A 242 -15.70 11.51 17.25
N GLY A 243 -16.10 10.31 17.67
CA GLY A 243 -17.31 9.62 17.20
C GLY A 243 -17.17 8.95 15.83
N ILE A 244 -15.94 8.74 15.35
CA ILE A 244 -15.69 8.01 14.10
C ILE A 244 -15.67 6.50 14.41
N GLU A 245 -16.54 5.74 13.75
CA GLU A 245 -16.64 4.28 13.89
C GLU A 245 -15.42 3.61 13.25
N MET A 246 -14.41 3.34 14.06
CA MET A 246 -13.22 2.57 13.68
C MET A 246 -13.55 1.08 13.60
N ILE A 247 -12.82 0.34 12.77
CA ILE A 247 -12.90 -1.13 12.74
C ILE A 247 -12.16 -1.70 13.93
N ASP A 248 -12.78 -2.66 14.64
CA ASP A 248 -12.35 -3.21 15.93
C ASP A 248 -10.91 -3.73 16.01
N THR A 249 -10.25 -3.98 14.88
CA THR A 249 -8.93 -4.61 14.83
C THR A 249 -7.93 -3.78 14.04
N ILE A 250 -6.80 -3.44 14.68
CA ILE A 250 -5.59 -2.99 13.99
C ILE A 250 -4.88 -4.22 13.42
N GLN A 251 -4.67 -4.22 12.12
CA GLN A 251 -4.05 -5.32 11.38
C GLN A 251 -2.54 -5.11 11.28
N GLY A 252 -1.78 -6.21 11.20
CA GLY A 252 -0.32 -6.19 11.22
C GLY A 252 0.25 -6.79 12.51
N PRO A 253 1.54 -6.54 12.83
CA PRO A 253 2.10 -6.96 14.12
C PRO A 253 1.38 -6.28 15.30
N PRO A 254 1.39 -6.90 16.48
CA PRO A 254 0.79 -6.32 17.68
C PRO A 254 1.55 -5.07 18.13
N ALA A 255 0.90 -4.22 18.93
CA ALA A 255 1.60 -3.25 19.75
C ALA A 255 2.46 -4.01 20.78
N TRP A 256 3.77 -3.72 20.80
CA TRP A 256 4.73 -4.38 21.67
C TRP A 256 5.93 -3.46 21.94
N LYS A 257 6.84 -3.88 22.83
CA LYS A 257 7.98 -3.06 23.29
C LYS A 257 9.18 -3.01 22.33
N GLY A 258 9.22 -3.90 21.33
CA GLY A 258 10.33 -4.01 20.38
C GLY A 258 10.14 -3.14 19.13
N PRO A 259 10.96 -3.36 18.09
CA PRO A 259 10.90 -2.56 16.87
C PRO A 259 9.58 -2.71 16.10
N ASP A 260 9.13 -1.62 15.49
CA ASP A 260 8.03 -1.65 14.52
C ASP A 260 8.52 -2.32 13.23
N VAL A 261 7.83 -3.37 12.78
CA VAL A 261 8.17 -4.08 11.52
C VAL A 261 7.00 -4.04 10.55
N LEU A 262 7.31 -4.04 9.26
CA LEU A 262 6.33 -3.96 8.17
C LEU A 262 5.40 -2.75 8.34
N LEU A 263 4.11 -2.99 8.57
CA LEU A 263 3.15 -1.93 8.87
C LEU A 263 2.05 -2.43 9.79
N ARG A 264 1.44 -1.49 10.49
CA ARG A 264 0.15 -1.64 11.17
C ARG A 264 -0.87 -0.74 10.48
N GLN A 265 -2.09 -1.21 10.30
CA GLN A 265 -3.14 -0.46 9.62
C GLN A 265 -4.51 -0.69 10.25
N THR A 266 -5.38 0.29 10.12
CA THR A 266 -6.81 0.19 10.47
C THR A 266 -7.60 1.12 9.56
N SER A 267 -8.91 0.96 9.54
CA SER A 267 -9.81 1.83 8.78
C SER A 267 -11.00 2.25 9.64
N PHE A 268 -11.69 3.30 9.22
CA PHE A 268 -13.05 3.57 9.69
C PHE A 268 -14.05 3.11 8.65
N ARG A 269 -15.26 2.80 9.11
CA ARG A 269 -16.28 2.19 8.27
C ARG A 269 -16.66 3.08 7.08
N ALA A 270 -16.79 2.47 5.91
CA ALA A 270 -17.30 3.13 4.71
C ALA A 270 -18.65 3.82 4.98
N LEU A 271 -18.72 5.12 4.72
CA LEU A 271 -19.99 5.85 4.78
C LEU A 271 -20.88 5.40 3.60
N ALA A 272 -22.19 5.36 3.82
CA ALA A 272 -23.14 5.12 2.73
C ALA A 272 -23.24 6.39 1.89
N GLU A 273 -22.66 6.36 0.69
CA GLU A 273 -22.59 7.53 -0.19
C GLU A 273 -23.80 7.55 -1.12
N PRO A 274 -24.61 8.63 -1.13
CA PRO A 274 -25.72 8.76 -2.06
C PRO A 274 -25.22 8.68 -3.51
N ARG A 275 -25.86 7.83 -4.31
CA ARG A 275 -25.51 7.62 -5.71
C ARG A 275 -26.76 7.67 -6.57
N ALA A 276 -26.70 8.46 -7.64
CA ALA A 276 -27.71 8.40 -8.67
C ALA A 276 -27.66 7.01 -9.33
N MET A 277 -28.80 6.34 -9.38
CA MET A 277 -28.95 5.04 -10.02
C MET A 277 -30.04 5.11 -11.07
N ARG A 278 -29.73 4.63 -12.27
CA ARG A 278 -30.68 4.51 -13.38
C ARG A 278 -31.38 3.16 -13.29
N THR A 279 -32.69 3.18 -13.20
CA THR A 279 -33.53 1.98 -13.21
C THR A 279 -33.79 1.49 -14.63
N PRO A 280 -34.29 0.25 -14.81
CA PRO A 280 -34.59 -0.30 -16.14
C PRO A 280 -35.61 0.51 -16.97
N ASP A 281 -36.51 1.26 -16.33
CA ASP A 281 -37.48 2.14 -17.00
C ASP A 281 -36.90 3.52 -17.39
N GLY A 282 -35.60 3.74 -17.12
CA GLY A 282 -34.87 4.96 -17.44
C GLY A 282 -34.95 6.06 -16.38
N SER A 283 -35.78 5.90 -15.34
CA SER A 283 -35.84 6.85 -14.22
C SER A 283 -34.54 6.84 -13.40
N VAL A 284 -34.27 7.97 -12.72
CA VAL A 284 -33.07 8.12 -11.87
C VAL A 284 -33.53 8.23 -10.43
N VAL A 285 -33.12 7.28 -9.61
CA VAL A 285 -33.42 7.21 -8.17
C VAL A 285 -32.14 7.41 -7.36
N SER A 286 -32.29 7.82 -6.10
CA SER A 286 -31.16 7.84 -5.17
C SER A 286 -30.98 6.45 -4.57
N GLY A 287 -29.84 5.82 -4.84
CA GLY A 287 -29.32 4.66 -4.11
C GLY A 287 -28.18 5.06 -3.16
N ALA A 288 -27.52 4.08 -2.56
CA ALA A 288 -26.31 4.31 -1.79
C ALA A 288 -25.28 3.20 -2.07
N LEU A 289 -24.01 3.58 -2.19
CA LEU A 289 -22.89 2.65 -2.34
C LEU A 289 -21.99 2.74 -1.10
N ARG A 290 -21.37 1.62 -0.72
CA ARG A 290 -20.46 1.51 0.43
C ARG A 290 -19.13 0.93 -0.02
N VAL A 291 -18.38 1.74 -0.77
CA VAL A 291 -17.15 1.27 -1.44
C VAL A 291 -15.92 2.12 -1.14
N ARG A 292 -16.12 3.31 -0.54
CA ARG A 292 -15.05 4.20 -0.09
C ARG A 292 -15.00 4.28 1.42
N PHE A 293 -13.79 4.18 1.97
CA PHE A 293 -13.52 4.26 3.39
C PHE A 293 -12.23 5.05 3.61
N GLY A 294 -11.97 5.48 4.84
CA GLY A 294 -10.64 5.99 5.18
C GLY A 294 -9.85 4.92 5.92
N GLU A 295 -8.58 4.84 5.58
CA GLU A 295 -7.62 3.95 6.18
C GLU A 295 -6.46 4.77 6.72
N VAL A 296 -5.76 4.26 7.71
CA VAL A 296 -4.58 4.87 8.32
C VAL A 296 -3.52 3.82 8.58
N GLU A 297 -2.26 4.18 8.40
CA GLU A 297 -1.15 3.25 8.56
C GLU A 297 0.00 3.82 9.40
N ALA A 298 0.65 2.94 10.14
CA ALA A 298 1.97 3.17 10.73
C ALA A 298 2.96 2.20 10.08
N ARG A 299 4.07 2.73 9.56
CA ARG A 299 5.09 1.96 8.84
C ARG A 299 6.33 1.77 9.68
N GLY A 300 6.76 0.52 9.79
CA GLY A 300 7.96 0.02 10.45
C GLY A 300 9.10 -0.28 9.47
N ILE A 301 10.01 -1.12 9.91
CA ILE A 301 11.19 -1.57 9.15
C ILE A 301 10.77 -2.66 8.14
N ALA A 302 11.32 -2.60 6.93
CA ALA A 302 11.20 -3.68 5.94
C ALA A 302 11.88 -4.96 6.47
N LEU A 303 11.26 -6.12 6.26
CA LEU A 303 11.84 -7.40 6.65
C LEU A 303 12.59 -8.03 5.47
N THR A 304 13.63 -8.80 5.79
CA THR A 304 14.24 -9.75 4.82
C THR A 304 13.27 -10.89 4.53
N ARG A 305 13.62 -11.78 3.60
CA ARG A 305 12.80 -12.97 3.32
C ARG A 305 12.70 -13.85 4.57
N GLU A 306 13.80 -14.01 5.30
CA GLU A 306 13.91 -14.74 6.56
C GLU A 306 13.09 -14.08 7.67
N GLY A 307 13.19 -12.77 7.83
CA GLY A 307 12.36 -12.03 8.78
C GLY A 307 10.87 -12.11 8.45
N ARG A 308 10.52 -12.09 7.17
CA ARG A 308 9.14 -12.28 6.73
C ARG A 308 8.64 -13.70 7.04
N ALA A 309 9.46 -14.72 6.83
CA ALA A 309 9.11 -16.10 7.19
C ALA A 309 8.86 -16.24 8.70
N LEU A 310 9.71 -15.63 9.54
CA LEU A 310 9.48 -15.57 10.98
C LEU A 310 8.18 -14.85 11.31
N TYR A 311 7.92 -13.67 10.72
CA TYR A 311 6.68 -12.92 10.91
C TYR A 311 5.44 -13.76 10.59
N ASP A 312 5.44 -14.48 9.46
CA ASP A 312 4.32 -15.34 9.04
C ASP A 312 4.15 -16.54 10.00
N GLU A 313 5.25 -17.13 10.49
CA GLU A 313 5.23 -18.17 11.53
C GLU A 313 4.61 -17.66 12.83
N LEU A 314 5.00 -16.46 13.28
CA LEU A 314 4.45 -15.87 14.51
C LEU A 314 2.96 -15.59 14.37
N LEU A 315 2.50 -15.11 13.22
CA LEU A 315 1.05 -14.97 12.96
C LEU A 315 0.34 -16.32 13.06
N GLY A 316 0.90 -17.39 12.48
CA GLY A 316 0.33 -18.74 12.59
C GLY A 316 0.22 -19.22 14.03
N ARG A 317 1.26 -18.99 14.85
CA ARG A 317 1.24 -19.30 16.29
C ARG A 317 0.18 -18.52 17.05
N VAL A 318 -0.05 -17.27 16.68
CA VAL A 318 -1.11 -16.45 17.30
C VAL A 318 -2.49 -16.99 16.92
N ASP A 319 -2.72 -17.32 15.65
CA ASP A 319 -4.00 -17.88 15.19
C ASP A 319 -4.30 -19.21 15.90
N GLU A 320 -3.30 -20.08 16.02
CA GLU A 320 -3.40 -21.34 16.76
C GLU A 320 -3.75 -21.12 18.24
N GLN A 321 -2.99 -20.28 18.95
CA GLN A 321 -3.22 -20.02 20.38
C GLN A 321 -4.56 -19.33 20.64
N ALA A 322 -4.95 -18.38 19.79
CA ALA A 322 -6.23 -17.69 19.90
C ALA A 322 -7.42 -18.64 19.72
N SER A 323 -7.30 -19.63 18.81
CA SER A 323 -8.33 -20.66 18.63
C SER A 323 -8.49 -21.58 19.86
N GLN A 324 -7.39 -21.83 20.58
CA GLN A 324 -7.38 -22.70 21.77
C GLN A 324 -7.81 -21.96 23.04
N ARG A 325 -7.66 -20.62 23.08
CA ARG A 325 -7.88 -19.78 24.25
C ARG A 325 -8.92 -18.69 23.98
N ALA A 326 -10.15 -19.11 23.64
CA ALA A 326 -11.22 -18.21 23.23
C ALA A 326 -11.60 -17.11 24.26
N SER A 327 -11.23 -17.27 25.53
CA SER A 327 -11.46 -16.27 26.59
C SER A 327 -10.38 -15.18 26.67
N GLU A 328 -9.21 -15.39 26.10
CA GLU A 328 -8.11 -14.41 26.11
C GLU A 328 -8.23 -13.46 24.91
N ALA A 329 -7.97 -12.17 25.12
CA ALA A 329 -7.98 -11.21 24.03
C ALA A 329 -6.86 -11.53 23.04
N ARG A 330 -7.20 -11.66 21.75
CA ARG A 330 -6.24 -12.00 20.68
C ARG A 330 -5.00 -11.08 20.68
N GLY A 331 -5.18 -9.80 20.99
CA GLY A 331 -4.09 -8.82 21.08
C GLY A 331 -3.05 -9.16 22.16
N ASP A 332 -3.49 -9.66 23.32
CA ASP A 332 -2.58 -10.06 24.41
C ASP A 332 -1.79 -11.32 24.04
N ILE A 333 -2.45 -12.30 23.42
CA ILE A 333 -1.79 -13.49 22.86
C ILE A 333 -0.74 -13.07 21.82
N ALA A 334 -1.12 -12.19 20.90
CA ALA A 334 -0.22 -11.68 19.86
C ALA A 334 1.01 -11.02 20.45
N ARG A 335 0.84 -10.10 21.41
CA ARG A 335 1.94 -9.44 22.11
C ARG A 335 2.86 -10.46 22.81
N ALA A 336 2.29 -11.43 23.53
CA ALA A 336 3.08 -12.44 24.24
C ALA A 336 3.90 -13.34 23.28
N VAL A 337 3.34 -13.73 22.14
CA VAL A 337 4.06 -14.46 21.09
C VAL A 337 5.20 -13.60 20.53
N TRP A 338 4.93 -12.33 20.22
CA TRP A 338 5.94 -11.41 19.69
C TRP A 338 7.10 -11.20 20.68
N GLU A 339 6.80 -10.87 21.93
CA GLU A 339 7.82 -10.64 22.97
C GLU A 339 8.70 -11.85 23.26
N ARG A 340 8.21 -13.06 22.97
CA ARG A 340 8.95 -14.31 23.17
C ARG A 340 9.86 -14.68 22.00
N HIS A 341 9.47 -14.33 20.78
CA HIS A 341 10.07 -14.91 19.57
C HIS A 341 10.65 -13.89 18.58
N MET A 342 10.26 -12.61 18.64
CA MET A 342 10.82 -11.56 17.79
C MET A 342 11.96 -10.83 18.53
N PRO A 343 13.13 -10.60 17.90
CA PRO A 343 14.23 -9.87 18.55
C PRO A 343 13.82 -8.48 19.03
N GLY A 344 14.26 -8.13 20.25
CA GLY A 344 13.72 -7.00 21.00
C GLY A 344 14.29 -5.65 20.63
N GLY A 345 15.32 -5.60 19.78
CA GLY A 345 15.97 -4.36 19.35
C GLY A 345 16.36 -4.33 17.87
N GLU A 346 16.44 -3.12 17.30
CA GLU A 346 16.83 -2.91 15.90
C GLU A 346 18.23 -3.46 15.61
N GLN A 347 19.15 -3.34 16.57
CA GLN A 347 20.50 -3.90 16.46
C GLN A 347 20.50 -5.43 16.37
N GLU A 348 19.61 -6.11 17.09
CA GLU A 348 19.47 -7.57 17.04
C GLU A 348 18.86 -8.00 15.70
N LEU A 349 17.80 -7.32 15.24
CA LEU A 349 17.22 -7.56 13.90
C LEU A 349 18.25 -7.40 12.78
N ALA A 350 19.09 -6.36 12.87
CA ALA A 350 20.17 -6.13 11.92
C ALA A 350 21.26 -7.20 11.99
N ALA A 351 21.61 -7.64 13.21
CA ALA A 351 22.68 -8.61 13.42
C ALA A 351 22.29 -10.05 13.04
N GLU A 352 21.01 -10.37 13.14
CA GLU A 352 20.44 -11.68 12.76
C GLU A 352 19.95 -11.72 11.31
N GLY A 353 20.04 -10.60 10.56
CA GLY A 353 19.62 -10.56 9.16
C GLY A 353 18.11 -10.69 8.96
N LEU A 354 17.31 -10.25 9.94
CA LEU A 354 15.84 -10.39 9.93
C LEU A 354 15.13 -9.14 9.40
N ALA A 355 15.78 -7.97 9.41
CA ALA A 355 15.23 -6.76 8.82
C ALA A 355 16.25 -6.06 7.93
N CYS A 356 15.76 -5.21 7.03
CA CYS A 356 16.57 -4.53 6.04
C CYS A 356 17.09 -3.20 6.62
N PHE A 357 18.39 -2.99 6.52
CA PHE A 357 19.06 -1.78 6.98
C PHE A 357 20.03 -1.25 5.92
N THR A 358 20.28 0.05 5.96
CA THR A 358 21.49 0.62 5.38
C THR A 358 22.55 0.75 6.45
N TYR A 359 23.82 0.65 6.05
CA TYR A 359 24.95 0.63 6.98
C TYR A 359 25.94 1.75 6.67
N ARG A 360 26.49 2.33 7.74
CA ARG A 360 27.63 3.25 7.68
C ARG A 360 28.66 2.90 8.74
N VAL A 361 29.92 3.20 8.48
CA VAL A 361 30.99 3.03 9.47
C VAL A 361 30.71 3.93 10.67
N ASP A 362 30.77 3.36 11.87
CA ASP A 362 30.58 4.13 13.09
C ASP A 362 31.78 5.08 13.29
N PRO A 363 31.57 6.40 13.45
CA PRO A 363 32.65 7.33 13.79
C PRO A 363 33.34 6.96 15.11
N ASP A 364 32.59 6.36 16.04
CA ASP A 364 32.99 5.97 17.39
C ASP A 364 33.41 4.48 17.47
N ARG A 365 33.62 3.83 16.31
CA ARG A 365 34.06 2.43 16.24
C ARG A 365 35.32 2.15 17.09
N PRO A 366 35.54 0.89 17.50
CA PRO A 366 36.77 0.50 18.19
C PRO A 366 38.04 0.97 17.46
N ARG A 367 38.95 1.66 18.17
CA ARG A 367 40.26 2.10 17.69
C ARG A 367 41.42 1.55 18.52
N ASP A 368 41.18 0.42 19.18
CA ASP A 368 42.09 -0.29 20.09
C ASP A 368 43.12 -1.19 19.36
N GLY A 369 43.20 -1.11 18.03
CA GLY A 369 44.06 -1.95 17.19
C GLY A 369 43.43 -3.29 16.80
N SER A 370 42.20 -3.58 17.24
CA SER A 370 41.44 -4.72 16.73
C SER A 370 41.10 -4.54 15.24
N ARG A 371 40.97 -5.66 14.53
CA ARG A 371 40.56 -5.66 13.12
C ARG A 371 39.03 -5.75 13.02
N PRO A 372 38.42 -5.14 11.97
CA PRO A 372 37.00 -5.29 11.73
C PRO A 372 36.64 -6.79 11.57
N PRO A 373 35.59 -7.28 12.25
CA PRO A 373 35.03 -8.60 11.99
C PRO A 373 34.62 -8.80 10.53
N ALA A 374 34.60 -10.05 10.07
CA ALA A 374 34.22 -10.38 8.70
C ALA A 374 32.70 -10.39 8.47
N GLY A 375 31.92 -10.80 9.48
CA GLY A 375 30.46 -10.94 9.37
C GLY A 375 29.72 -9.67 9.79
N LEU A 376 28.62 -9.36 9.09
CA LEU A 376 27.81 -8.17 9.34
C LEU A 376 27.28 -8.11 10.78
N GLY A 377 26.77 -9.24 11.29
CA GLY A 377 26.24 -9.31 12.65
C GLY A 377 27.27 -8.97 13.74
N GLU A 378 28.54 -9.34 13.56
CA GLU A 378 29.61 -8.96 14.49
C GLU A 378 30.02 -7.50 14.31
N LEU A 379 30.05 -6.98 13.08
CA LEU A 379 30.30 -5.56 12.82
C LEU A 379 29.26 -4.68 13.53
N VAL A 380 27.99 -5.07 13.48
CA VAL A 380 26.89 -4.39 14.17
C VAL A 380 27.01 -4.54 15.69
N ARG A 381 27.18 -5.76 16.21
CA ARG A 381 27.24 -6.01 17.67
C ARG A 381 28.45 -5.36 18.34
N ARG A 382 29.58 -5.24 17.64
CA ARG A 382 30.81 -4.61 18.16
C ARG A 382 30.91 -3.12 17.86
N GLY A 383 29.87 -2.49 17.30
CA GLY A 383 29.85 -1.05 17.05
C GLY A 383 30.82 -0.58 15.98
N TRP A 384 31.18 -1.44 15.01
CA TRP A 384 31.98 -1.03 13.85
C TRP A 384 31.15 -0.29 12.81
N VAL A 385 29.87 -0.62 12.74
CA VAL A 385 28.91 -0.02 11.82
C VAL A 385 27.63 0.33 12.56
N ARG A 386 26.98 1.42 12.13
CA ARG A 386 25.61 1.74 12.52
C ARG A 386 24.65 1.27 11.44
N ALA A 387 23.60 0.58 11.88
CA ALA A 387 22.48 0.18 11.04
C ALA A 387 21.40 1.27 11.10
N GLU A 388 20.89 1.67 9.93
CA GLU A 388 19.80 2.63 9.77
C GLU A 388 18.64 1.92 9.08
N PRO A 389 17.45 1.84 9.71
CA PRO A 389 16.36 1.00 9.22
C PRO A 389 15.86 1.47 7.86
N ILE A 390 15.63 0.52 6.96
CA ILE A 390 14.92 0.78 5.71
C ILE A 390 13.42 0.67 6.00
N VAL A 391 12.67 1.73 5.70
CA VAL A 391 11.23 1.77 5.92
C VAL A 391 10.53 0.79 4.97
N TYR A 392 9.51 0.09 5.47
CA TYR A 392 8.66 -0.74 4.63
C TYR A 392 7.74 0.13 3.76
N GLU A 393 7.90 0.06 2.45
CA GLU A 393 7.19 0.82 1.42
C GLU A 393 6.05 0.06 0.74
N ASP A 394 5.87 -1.22 1.06
CA ASP A 394 4.90 -2.11 0.39
C ASP A 394 3.68 -2.38 1.27
N PHE A 395 2.90 -3.40 0.92
CA PHE A 395 1.62 -3.75 1.53
C PHE A 395 1.62 -5.19 2.06
N LEU A 396 0.74 -5.50 3.02
CA LEU A 396 0.57 -6.85 3.54
C LEU A 396 -0.63 -7.52 2.86
N PRO A 397 -0.46 -8.66 2.16
CA PRO A 397 -1.57 -9.32 1.46
C PRO A 397 -2.72 -9.72 2.38
N ARG A 398 -2.42 -10.34 3.53
CA ARG A 398 -3.42 -10.72 4.56
C ARG A 398 -4.16 -9.49 5.09
N SER A 399 -3.46 -8.38 5.28
CA SER A 399 -4.08 -7.18 5.84
C SER A 399 -4.92 -6.42 4.81
N ALA A 400 -4.45 -6.32 3.57
CA ALA A 400 -5.26 -5.78 2.48
C ALA A 400 -6.56 -6.60 2.34
N ALA A 401 -6.48 -7.93 2.29
CA ALA A 401 -7.67 -8.78 2.25
C ALA A 401 -8.60 -8.58 3.46
N GLY A 402 -8.05 -8.46 4.67
CA GLY A 402 -8.80 -8.21 5.90
C GLY A 402 -9.54 -6.87 5.89
N ILE A 403 -8.86 -5.78 5.52
CA ILE A 403 -9.48 -4.44 5.39
C ILE A 403 -10.56 -4.44 4.31
N PHE A 404 -10.30 -5.09 3.16
CA PHE A 404 -11.32 -5.26 2.14
C PHE A 404 -12.55 -5.97 2.73
N GLN A 405 -12.35 -7.15 3.34
CA GLN A 405 -13.44 -7.95 3.91
C GLN A 405 -14.25 -7.19 4.97
N SER A 406 -13.60 -6.48 5.89
CA SER A 406 -14.29 -5.76 6.97
C SER A 406 -15.13 -4.58 6.47
N ASN A 407 -14.89 -4.11 5.24
CA ASN A 407 -15.64 -3.03 4.61
C ASN A 407 -16.72 -3.52 3.64
N LEU A 408 -16.83 -4.82 3.35
CA LEU A 408 -17.88 -5.38 2.48
C LEU A 408 -19.17 -5.67 3.26
N SER A 409 -20.32 -5.45 2.63
CA SER A 409 -21.65 -5.73 3.19
C SER A 409 -22.04 -7.21 3.19
N GLY A 410 -21.26 -8.08 2.54
CA GLY A 410 -21.53 -9.52 2.43
C GLY A 410 -20.33 -10.31 1.92
N ALA A 411 -20.39 -11.64 2.06
CA ALA A 411 -19.32 -12.55 1.65
C ALA A 411 -19.20 -12.73 0.13
N GLY A 412 -20.25 -12.42 -0.63
CA GLY A 412 -20.30 -12.65 -2.07
C GLY A 412 -20.42 -14.13 -2.45
N VAL A 413 -20.23 -14.45 -3.73
CA VAL A 413 -20.31 -15.81 -4.27
C VAL A 413 -18.98 -16.18 -4.93
N ARG A 414 -18.44 -17.34 -4.54
CA ARG A 414 -17.28 -17.98 -5.15
C ARG A 414 -17.57 -19.47 -5.30
N ASP A 415 -17.57 -19.98 -6.52
CA ASP A 415 -17.69 -21.40 -6.81
C ASP A 415 -16.35 -22.09 -6.54
N ASN A 416 -16.28 -22.85 -5.44
CA ASN A 416 -15.07 -23.57 -5.04
C ASN A 416 -14.89 -24.90 -5.78
N ASP A 417 -15.88 -25.36 -6.55
CA ASP A 417 -15.79 -26.58 -7.36
C ASP A 417 -15.10 -26.31 -8.71
N GLN A 418 -14.98 -25.04 -9.10
CA GLN A 418 -14.29 -24.60 -10.31
C GLN A 418 -12.80 -24.41 -10.09
N GLN A 419 -12.00 -24.72 -11.11
CA GLN A 419 -10.58 -24.41 -11.10
C GLN A 419 -10.36 -22.92 -11.40
N GLY A 420 -9.68 -22.24 -10.48
CA GLY A 420 -9.33 -20.84 -10.65
C GLY A 420 -8.38 -20.60 -11.82
N THR A 421 -8.56 -19.47 -12.50
CA THR A 421 -7.58 -19.03 -13.51
C THR A 421 -6.27 -18.66 -12.82
N SER A 422 -5.14 -19.16 -13.32
CA SER A 422 -3.81 -18.83 -12.78
C SER A 422 -3.43 -17.38 -13.10
N TYR A 423 -3.00 -16.64 -12.08
CA TYR A 423 -2.36 -15.34 -12.21
C TYR A 423 -1.09 -15.33 -11.39
N ASP A 424 -0.06 -14.69 -11.92
CA ASP A 424 1.24 -14.51 -11.29
C ASP A 424 1.81 -13.15 -11.70
N ALA A 425 2.96 -12.80 -11.11
CA ALA A 425 3.68 -11.57 -11.43
C ALA A 425 4.05 -11.46 -12.92
N ALA A 426 4.39 -12.58 -13.58
CA ALA A 426 4.78 -12.58 -14.99
C ALA A 426 3.60 -12.23 -15.91
N ARG A 427 2.43 -12.81 -15.65
CA ARG A 427 1.19 -12.47 -16.37
C ARG A 427 0.79 -11.01 -16.16
N LEU A 428 0.91 -10.51 -14.93
CA LEU A 428 0.61 -9.11 -14.64
C LEU A 428 1.63 -8.17 -15.32
N SER A 429 2.90 -8.55 -15.36
CA SER A 429 3.95 -7.81 -16.09
C SER A 429 3.63 -7.73 -17.58
N GLY A 430 3.18 -8.83 -18.18
CA GLY A 430 2.72 -8.85 -19.58
C GLY A 430 1.51 -7.96 -19.84
N ALA A 431 0.55 -7.91 -18.91
CA ALA A 431 -0.61 -7.02 -18.97
C ALA A 431 -0.22 -5.53 -18.86
N ILE A 432 0.74 -5.22 -17.99
CA ILE A 432 1.25 -3.86 -17.75
C ILE A 432 2.17 -3.39 -18.87
N GLY A 433 2.91 -4.31 -19.51
CA GLY A 433 4.01 -4.00 -20.41
C GLY A 433 5.28 -3.54 -19.69
N ARG A 434 5.42 -3.86 -18.39
CA ARG A 434 6.59 -3.56 -17.54
C ARG A 434 6.72 -4.64 -16.47
N ASP A 435 7.95 -4.92 -16.03
CA ASP A 435 8.22 -5.89 -14.98
C ASP A 435 7.61 -5.45 -13.65
N VAL A 436 6.80 -6.32 -13.05
CA VAL A 436 6.37 -6.23 -11.66
C VAL A 436 7.54 -6.65 -10.77
N LEU A 437 8.15 -5.69 -10.08
CA LEU A 437 9.38 -5.89 -9.33
C LEU A 437 9.12 -6.66 -8.02
N ASP A 438 10.07 -7.49 -7.60
CA ASP A 438 10.04 -8.10 -6.26
C ASP A 438 10.48 -7.05 -5.21
N PRO A 439 9.63 -6.71 -4.22
CA PRO A 439 10.01 -5.75 -3.18
C PRO A 439 11.23 -6.19 -2.37
N PHE A 440 11.43 -7.49 -2.12
CA PHE A 440 12.58 -7.98 -1.35
C PHE A 440 13.90 -7.67 -2.05
N ASP A 441 13.95 -7.85 -3.37
CA ASP A 441 15.15 -7.57 -4.16
C ASP A 441 15.49 -6.07 -4.13
N LEU A 442 14.48 -5.18 -4.09
CA LEU A 442 14.69 -3.74 -3.98
C LEU A 442 15.32 -3.34 -2.63
N TYR A 443 14.81 -3.89 -1.53
CA TYR A 443 15.39 -3.64 -0.21
C TYR A 443 16.79 -4.22 -0.07
N GLU A 444 17.01 -5.43 -0.59
CA GLU A 444 18.31 -6.08 -0.60
C GLU A 444 19.33 -5.27 -1.42
N GLN A 445 18.95 -4.76 -2.59
CA GLN A 445 19.81 -3.89 -3.40
C GLN A 445 20.20 -2.61 -2.65
N GLN A 446 19.27 -1.99 -1.91
CA GLN A 446 19.57 -0.81 -1.10
C GLN A 446 20.56 -1.13 0.03
N GLN A 447 20.34 -2.24 0.74
CA GLN A 447 21.23 -2.73 1.78
C GLN A 447 22.63 -3.04 1.22
N ASN A 448 22.72 -3.81 0.14
CA ASN A 448 23.99 -4.23 -0.48
C ASN A 448 24.81 -3.05 -1.00
N ARG A 449 24.17 -2.00 -1.55
CA ARG A 449 24.87 -0.76 -1.93
C ARG A 449 25.55 -0.10 -0.73
N SER A 450 24.90 -0.08 0.43
CA SER A 450 25.47 0.50 1.66
C SER A 450 26.60 -0.36 2.23
N LEU A 451 26.45 -1.69 2.22
CA LEU A 451 27.47 -2.63 2.68
C LEU A 451 28.73 -2.58 1.81
N ALA A 452 28.57 -2.45 0.49
CA ALA A 452 29.71 -2.29 -0.42
C ALA A 452 30.52 -1.01 -0.11
N ARG A 453 29.85 0.06 0.35
CA ARG A 453 30.53 1.29 0.80
C ARG A 453 31.27 1.05 2.12
N VAL A 454 30.63 0.42 3.09
CA VAL A 454 31.25 0.03 4.38
C VAL A 454 32.50 -0.82 4.17
N ALA A 455 32.43 -1.83 3.29
CA ALA A 455 33.56 -2.70 2.97
C ALA A 455 34.77 -1.91 2.46
N ARG A 456 34.54 -0.95 1.55
CA ARG A 456 35.61 -0.06 1.05
C ARG A 456 36.19 0.83 2.15
N GLU A 457 35.34 1.41 3.00
CA GLU A 457 35.79 2.30 4.09
C GLU A 457 36.57 1.55 5.19
N LEU A 458 36.24 0.28 5.44
CA LEU A 458 36.91 -0.58 6.43
C LEU A 458 38.07 -1.42 5.84
N GLY A 459 38.28 -1.39 4.52
CA GLY A 459 39.31 -2.18 3.84
C GLY A 459 39.06 -3.70 3.89
N LEU A 460 37.79 -4.11 3.86
CA LEU A 460 37.40 -5.52 3.82
C LEU A 460 37.53 -6.08 2.39
N THR A 461 37.94 -7.33 2.26
CA THR A 461 38.09 -8.01 0.97
C THR A 461 36.76 -8.38 0.34
N ASP A 462 35.75 -8.63 1.16
CA ASP A 462 34.41 -9.07 0.76
C ASP A 462 33.34 -8.15 1.35
N ILE A 463 32.17 -8.13 0.71
CA ILE A 463 30.99 -7.45 1.26
C ILE A 463 30.52 -8.26 2.48
N PRO A 464 30.37 -7.64 3.66
CA PRO A 464 29.85 -8.35 4.84
C PRO A 464 28.46 -8.90 4.54
N GLY A 465 28.32 -10.22 4.60
CA GLY A 465 27.04 -10.94 4.50
C GLY A 465 26.34 -11.03 5.85
#